data_AF-G1RG36-F1
#
_entry.id   AF-G1RG36-F1
#
_cell.length_a   1.000
_cell.length_b   1.000
_cell.length_c   1.000
_cell.angle_alpha   90.00
_cell.angle_beta   90.00
_cell.angle_gamma   90.00
#
_symmetry.space_group_name_H-M   'P 1'
#
loop_
_entity.id
_entity.type
_entity.pdbx_description
1 polymer ?
#
loop_
_entity_poly.entity_id
_entity_poly.type
_entity_poly.pdbx_seq_one_letter_code
_entity_poly.pdbx_strand_id
1 'polypeptide(L)'
;MATSTGRWLLLRLALFGFLLEASGGLDSGASRDDDLLLPYPRARARLPRDCTRVRAGRREHESWPPPPATPGAGGLAVRTFVSHFRDRAVAGHLTRAVEPLRTFSVLEPGGPGGCAARRRATVEETARAAHCRVAQNGGFFRMNSGECLGNVVSDARRVSSSGGLQNAQFGIRRDGTLVTGYLSEEEVLDTENPFVQLLSGVVWLIRNGSIYINESQATECDETQETGSFSKFVNVISARTAIGHDRKGQLVLFHADGQTEQRGINLWEMAEFLLKQDVVNAINLDGGGSATFVLNGTLASYPSDHCQDNMWRCPRQVSTVVCVHEPRCQPPDCHGHGTCVDGHCQCTGHFWQGPGCDELDCGPSNCSQHGLCTETGCRCDAGWTGSNCSEECPLGWHGPDCQRPCKCEHHCPCDPKTGNCSISGVKQCLQPSEATLRAGELSFFTRTAWLALTLALAFLLLISTAANLSLLLSRAERNRRLHGDYAYHPLQEMNGEPLATEKEQPGGAHNPFKD
;
A
#
# COMPACT_ATOMS: atom_id res chain seq x y z
N MET A 1 -2.27 -22.90 -48.06
CA MET A 1 -2.10 -23.62 -46.77
C MET A 1 -1.75 -22.62 -45.67
N ALA A 2 -2.71 -21.76 -45.29
CA ALA A 2 -2.48 -20.68 -44.34
C ALA A 2 -3.77 -20.37 -43.56
N THR A 3 -4.32 -21.36 -42.84
CA THR A 3 -5.53 -21.16 -42.01
C THR A 3 -5.57 -22.02 -40.74
N SER A 4 -4.52 -22.76 -40.38
CA SER A 4 -4.57 -23.70 -39.23
C SER A 4 -3.80 -23.24 -37.99
N THR A 5 -2.88 -22.28 -38.10
CA THR A 5 -1.98 -21.88 -37.00
C THR A 5 -2.57 -20.84 -36.02
N GLY A 6 -3.58 -20.07 -36.41
CA GLY A 6 -4.18 -19.03 -35.55
C GLY A 6 -5.09 -19.57 -34.43
N ARG A 7 -5.69 -20.76 -34.62
CA ARG A 7 -6.68 -21.32 -33.68
C ARG A 7 -6.03 -21.98 -32.45
N TRP A 8 -4.80 -22.44 -32.58
CA TRP A 8 -4.02 -23.05 -31.48
C TRP A 8 -3.33 -22.00 -30.58
N LEU A 9 -3.03 -20.82 -31.11
CA LEU A 9 -2.44 -19.73 -30.33
C LEU A 9 -3.46 -19.08 -29.38
N LEU A 10 -4.70 -18.92 -29.84
CA LEU A 10 -5.82 -18.41 -29.02
C LEU A 10 -6.23 -19.39 -27.92
N LEU A 11 -6.18 -20.71 -28.17
CA LEU A 11 -6.48 -21.72 -27.16
C LEU A 11 -5.40 -21.79 -26.06
N ARG A 12 -4.12 -21.53 -26.41
CA ARG A 12 -3.01 -21.49 -25.44
C ARG A 12 -3.03 -20.21 -24.59
N LEU A 13 -3.42 -19.07 -25.15
CA LEU A 13 -3.62 -17.83 -24.39
C LEU A 13 -4.83 -17.94 -23.44
N ALA A 14 -5.91 -18.61 -23.86
CA ALA A 14 -7.04 -18.90 -22.98
C ALA A 14 -6.67 -19.86 -21.82
N LEU A 15 -5.89 -20.92 -22.08
CA LEU A 15 -5.44 -21.83 -21.01
C LEU A 15 -4.44 -21.18 -20.05
N PHE A 16 -3.58 -20.26 -20.52
CA PHE A 16 -2.67 -19.50 -19.64
C PHE A 16 -3.42 -18.43 -18.83
N GLY A 17 -4.50 -17.85 -19.36
CA GLY A 17 -5.41 -16.98 -18.61
C GLY A 17 -6.14 -17.73 -17.49
N PHE A 18 -6.59 -18.96 -17.74
CA PHE A 18 -7.26 -19.79 -16.73
C PHE A 18 -6.30 -20.41 -15.70
N LEU A 19 -5.02 -20.57 -16.00
CA LEU A 19 -4.03 -21.10 -15.05
C LEU A 19 -3.37 -20.03 -14.18
N LEU A 20 -3.41 -18.75 -14.54
CA LEU A 20 -2.98 -17.66 -13.65
C LEU A 20 -4.03 -17.31 -12.59
N GLU A 21 -5.31 -17.63 -12.80
CA GLU A 21 -6.36 -17.50 -11.77
C GLU A 21 -6.33 -18.61 -10.71
N ALA A 22 -5.61 -19.72 -10.96
CA ALA A 22 -5.51 -20.84 -10.02
C ALA A 22 -4.30 -20.73 -9.05
N SER A 23 -3.58 -19.62 -9.08
CA SER A 23 -2.61 -19.21 -8.05
C SER A 23 -3.15 -18.05 -7.20
N GLY A 24 -4.46 -18.02 -6.98
CA GLY A 24 -5.00 -17.43 -5.76
C GLY A 24 -4.32 -18.11 -4.58
N GLY A 25 -3.67 -17.32 -3.71
CA GLY A 25 -3.07 -17.83 -2.47
C GLY A 25 -4.08 -18.67 -1.70
N LEU A 26 -3.60 -19.48 -0.76
CA LEU A 26 -4.48 -20.13 0.20
C LEU A 26 -5.39 -19.05 0.82
N ASP A 27 -6.62 -18.97 0.32
CA ASP A 27 -7.62 -18.02 0.77
C ASP A 27 -8.05 -18.54 2.13
N SER A 28 -7.41 -18.02 3.18
CA SER A 28 -7.96 -18.08 4.53
C SER A 28 -9.35 -17.44 4.44
N GLY A 29 -10.38 -18.28 4.32
CA GLY A 29 -11.68 -17.87 3.80
C GLY A 29 -12.26 -16.64 4.48
N ALA A 30 -13.11 -15.90 3.74
CA ALA A 30 -13.66 -14.62 4.17
C ALA A 30 -14.20 -14.64 5.62
N SER A 31 -14.01 -13.49 6.32
CA SER A 31 -14.60 -13.23 7.63
C SER A 31 -16.11 -13.52 7.66
N ARG A 32 -16.60 -13.99 8.81
CA ARG A 32 -18.02 -14.21 9.08
C ARG A 32 -18.76 -12.96 9.54
N ASP A 33 -18.06 -11.84 9.72
CA ASP A 33 -18.62 -10.57 10.20
C ASP A 33 -19.38 -10.73 11.54
N ASP A 34 -18.85 -11.54 12.47
CA ASP A 34 -19.56 -12.00 13.67
C ASP A 34 -19.23 -11.25 14.97
N ASP A 35 -18.16 -10.46 15.00
CA ASP A 35 -17.89 -9.48 16.07
C ASP A 35 -18.34 -8.08 15.65
N LEU A 36 -19.63 -7.79 15.83
CA LEU A 36 -20.24 -6.50 15.45
C LEU A 36 -20.31 -5.54 16.64
N LEU A 37 -19.69 -4.38 16.49
CA LEU A 37 -19.71 -3.29 17.46
C LEU A 37 -20.38 -2.05 16.84
N LEU A 38 -21.70 -1.98 16.95
CA LEU A 38 -22.50 -0.93 16.30
C LEU A 38 -22.84 0.20 17.31
N PRO A 39 -22.54 1.47 17.00
CA PRO A 39 -22.97 2.58 17.83
C PRO A 39 -24.48 2.83 17.75
N TYR A 40 -25.11 2.55 16.61
CA TYR A 40 -26.53 2.80 16.37
C TYR A 40 -27.25 1.53 15.91
N PRO A 41 -28.45 1.24 16.44
CA PRO A 41 -29.24 0.06 16.11
C PRO A 41 -29.89 0.20 14.72
N ARG A 42 -30.24 -0.95 14.11
CA ARG A 42 -30.69 -1.05 12.71
C ARG A 42 -32.08 -0.45 12.41
N ALA A 43 -32.83 -0.02 13.41
CA ALA A 43 -34.28 0.20 13.28
C ALA A 43 -34.68 1.52 12.58
N ARG A 44 -33.83 2.55 12.54
CA ARG A 44 -34.19 3.85 11.96
C ARG A 44 -32.99 4.60 11.37
N ALA A 45 -33.17 5.18 10.18
CA ALA A 45 -32.22 6.14 9.62
C ALA A 45 -32.20 7.40 10.49
N ARG A 46 -31.03 7.75 11.03
CA ARG A 46 -30.82 9.02 11.75
C ARG A 46 -31.05 10.18 10.81
N LEU A 47 -31.79 11.18 11.28
CA LEU A 47 -31.96 12.45 10.58
C LEU A 47 -31.25 13.55 11.35
N PRO A 48 -30.66 14.56 10.67
CA PRO A 48 -29.99 15.68 11.35
C PRO A 48 -30.87 16.43 12.37
N ARG A 49 -32.20 16.37 12.22
CA ARG A 49 -33.18 16.96 13.14
C ARG A 49 -33.36 16.19 14.46
N ASP A 50 -32.98 14.91 14.49
CA ASP A 50 -33.07 14.04 15.68
C ASP A 50 -31.89 14.28 16.64
N CYS A 51 -31.04 15.25 16.31
CA CYS A 51 -29.82 15.62 17.01
C CYS A 51 -29.97 17.04 17.53
N THR A 52 -29.51 17.33 18.76
CA THR A 52 -29.47 18.70 19.26
C THR A 52 -28.58 19.51 18.32
N ARG A 53 -29.14 20.53 17.66
CA ARG A 53 -28.34 21.51 16.93
C ARG A 53 -27.33 22.07 17.91
N VAL A 54 -26.05 21.88 17.62
CA VAL A 54 -24.98 22.51 18.39
C VAL A 54 -25.28 24.02 18.36
N ARG A 55 -25.40 24.62 19.54
CA ARG A 55 -25.72 26.04 19.67
C ARG A 55 -24.58 26.81 19.03
N ALA A 56 -24.86 27.46 17.90
CA ALA A 56 -24.00 28.44 17.26
C ALA A 56 -23.49 29.44 18.32
N GLY A 57 -22.21 29.33 18.70
CA GLY A 57 -21.63 30.22 19.70
C GLY A 57 -20.25 29.86 20.25
N ARG A 58 -19.75 28.62 20.11
CA ARG A 58 -18.35 28.26 20.42
C ARG A 58 -17.86 27.25 19.39
N ARG A 59 -16.60 27.36 18.97
CA ARG A 59 -15.99 26.49 17.94
C ARG A 59 -16.30 25.03 18.24
N GLU A 60 -16.90 24.34 17.28
CA GLU A 60 -17.38 22.95 17.40
C GLU A 60 -16.29 21.94 17.04
N HIS A 61 -15.14 22.44 16.64
CA HIS A 61 -13.91 21.71 16.32
C HIS A 61 -12.70 22.43 16.95
N GLU A 62 -11.59 21.70 17.09
CA GLU A 62 -10.27 22.23 17.37
C GLU A 62 -9.42 22.20 16.09
N SER A 63 -8.61 23.25 15.92
CA SER A 63 -7.64 23.37 14.82
C SER A 63 -6.24 23.46 15.40
N TRP A 64 -5.33 22.65 14.88
CA TRP A 64 -3.94 22.62 15.28
C TRP A 64 -3.05 23.00 14.09
N PRO A 65 -2.15 23.99 14.24
CA PRO A 65 -1.30 24.43 13.14
C PRO A 65 -0.35 23.30 12.70
N PRO A 66 0.09 23.31 11.43
CA PRO A 66 1.07 22.34 10.95
C PRO A 66 2.37 22.42 11.77
N PRO A 67 3.04 21.29 12.04
CA PRO A 67 4.36 21.31 12.66
C PRO A 67 5.36 22.09 11.82
N PRO A 68 6.30 22.84 12.43
CA PRO A 68 7.39 23.46 11.68
C PRO A 68 8.22 22.39 10.97
N ALA A 69 8.44 22.57 9.66
CA ALA A 69 9.25 21.68 8.85
C ALA A 69 10.66 21.59 9.45
N THR A 70 10.99 20.44 10.02
CA THR A 70 12.32 20.21 10.59
C THR A 70 13.04 19.21 9.67
N PRO A 71 13.99 19.65 8.83
CA PRO A 71 14.72 18.77 7.93
C PRO A 71 15.40 17.65 8.72
N GLY A 72 15.12 16.39 8.38
CA GLY A 72 15.73 15.22 9.02
C GLY A 72 15.13 14.82 10.37
N ALA A 73 14.00 15.41 10.81
CA ALA A 73 13.29 14.92 11.98
C ALA A 73 12.62 13.57 11.66
N GLY A 74 13.25 12.50 12.17
CA GLY A 74 12.88 11.09 12.09
C GLY A 74 11.41 10.76 11.79
N GLY A 75 11.26 9.83 10.83
CA GLY A 75 10.02 9.38 10.23
C GLY A 75 9.07 8.55 11.10
N LEU A 76 8.22 7.81 10.41
CA LEU A 76 7.18 6.94 10.96
C LEU A 76 7.70 6.07 12.11
N ALA A 77 7.09 6.21 13.29
CA ALA A 77 7.41 5.43 14.48
C ALA A 77 6.23 4.54 14.86
N VAL A 78 6.42 3.23 14.85
CA VAL A 78 5.42 2.24 15.30
C VAL A 78 5.89 1.64 16.62
N ARG A 79 5.05 1.70 17.65
CA ARG A 79 5.31 1.08 18.95
C ARG A 79 4.22 0.04 19.22
N THR A 80 4.60 -1.22 19.25
CA THR A 80 3.76 -2.29 19.78
C THR A 80 3.76 -2.21 21.30
N PHE A 81 2.61 -2.40 21.93
CA PHE A 81 2.47 -2.45 23.37
C PHE A 81 1.65 -3.65 23.81
N VAL A 82 1.94 -4.14 25.02
CA VAL A 82 1.02 -4.96 25.80
C VAL A 82 0.91 -4.28 27.15
N SER A 83 -0.25 -3.67 27.42
CA SER A 83 -0.48 -2.87 28.63
C SER A 83 -1.61 -3.44 29.46
N HIS A 84 -1.56 -3.22 30.77
CA HIS A 84 -2.62 -3.63 31.68
C HIS A 84 -3.67 -2.53 31.83
N PHE A 85 -4.91 -2.89 31.56
CA PHE A 85 -6.09 -2.06 31.76
C PHE A 85 -6.92 -2.72 32.86
N ARG A 86 -6.79 -2.21 34.09
CA ARG A 86 -7.19 -2.93 35.31
C ARG A 86 -6.45 -4.28 35.33
N ASP A 87 -7.17 -5.40 35.40
CA ASP A 87 -6.57 -6.74 35.46
C ASP A 87 -6.42 -7.43 34.10
N ARG A 88 -6.68 -6.72 32.99
CA ARG A 88 -6.65 -7.28 31.63
C ARG A 88 -5.41 -6.82 30.86
N ALA A 89 -4.64 -7.75 30.31
CA ALA A 89 -3.58 -7.44 29.36
C ALA A 89 -4.17 -7.21 27.97
N VAL A 90 -3.86 -6.08 27.35
CA VAL A 90 -4.33 -5.73 25.99
C VAL A 90 -3.13 -5.39 25.11
N ALA A 91 -3.06 -6.07 23.97
CA ALA A 91 -2.05 -5.83 22.95
C ALA A 91 -2.55 -4.79 21.94
N GLY A 92 -1.63 -4.02 21.38
CA GLY A 92 -1.96 -3.00 20.39
C GLY A 92 -0.75 -2.30 19.81
N HIS A 93 -1.04 -1.28 19.00
CA HIS A 93 -0.06 -0.50 18.28
C HIS A 93 -0.35 0.99 18.44
N LEU A 94 0.71 1.77 18.65
CA LEU A 94 0.68 3.23 18.62
C LEU A 94 1.64 3.70 17.54
N THR A 95 1.10 4.37 16.53
CA THR A 95 1.87 4.91 15.41
C THR A 95 1.95 6.42 15.50
N ARG A 96 3.13 6.99 15.27
CA ARG A 96 3.34 8.44 15.11
C ARG A 96 3.91 8.73 13.73
N ALA A 97 3.33 9.70 13.04
CA ALA A 97 3.82 10.17 11.75
C ALA A 97 4.06 11.68 11.78
N VAL A 98 5.24 12.09 11.32
CA VAL A 98 5.59 13.48 11.05
C VAL A 98 5.02 13.92 9.70
N GLU A 99 4.90 15.23 9.49
CA GLU A 99 4.44 15.84 8.23
C GLU A 99 3.16 15.19 7.64
N PRO A 100 2.08 15.08 8.42
CA PRO A 100 0.90 14.33 8.01
C PRO A 100 0.24 14.87 6.72
N LEU A 101 0.44 16.14 6.37
CA LEU A 101 0.01 16.69 5.08
C LEU A 101 0.57 15.89 3.88
N ARG A 102 1.79 15.35 3.98
CA ARG A 102 2.48 14.64 2.88
C ARG A 102 2.48 13.13 3.05
N THR A 103 2.33 12.62 4.27
CA THR A 103 2.50 11.19 4.59
C THR A 103 1.19 10.47 4.90
N PHE A 104 0.07 11.19 5.07
CA PHE A 104 -1.21 10.60 5.45
C PHE A 104 -2.25 10.73 4.33
N SER A 105 -2.93 9.62 4.04
CA SER A 105 -4.08 9.58 3.13
C SER A 105 -5.25 8.80 3.73
N VAL A 106 -6.45 9.28 3.43
CA VAL A 106 -7.69 8.50 3.57
C VAL A 106 -7.95 7.81 2.24
N LEU A 107 -8.08 6.49 2.25
CA LEU A 107 -8.25 5.67 1.04
C LEU A 107 -9.66 5.09 0.98
N GLU A 108 -10.18 4.98 -0.24
CA GLU A 108 -11.39 4.23 -0.55
C GLU A 108 -11.11 2.71 -0.63
N PRO A 109 -12.12 1.85 -0.37
CA PRO A 109 -11.94 0.39 -0.37
C PRO A 109 -11.51 -0.11 -1.75
N GLY A 110 -10.33 -0.72 -1.83
CA GLY A 110 -9.79 -1.24 -3.09
C GLY A 110 -9.43 -0.15 -4.12
N GLY A 111 -9.25 1.10 -3.68
CA GLY A 111 -8.80 2.22 -4.51
C GLY A 111 -9.89 3.25 -4.86
N PRO A 112 -9.53 4.32 -5.60
CA PRO A 112 -10.42 5.40 -5.97
C PRO A 112 -11.74 4.92 -6.62
N GLY A 113 -12.87 5.45 -6.15
CA GLY A 113 -14.21 5.04 -6.59
C GLY A 113 -14.80 3.87 -5.81
N GLY A 114 -14.07 3.27 -4.87
CA GLY A 114 -14.52 2.16 -4.02
C GLY A 114 -15.80 2.47 -3.23
N CYS A 115 -15.93 3.67 -2.66
CA CYS A 115 -17.14 4.05 -1.91
C CYS A 115 -18.34 4.24 -2.84
N ALA A 116 -18.14 4.85 -4.02
CA ALA A 116 -19.20 5.01 -5.01
C ALA A 116 -19.72 3.65 -5.52
N ALA A 117 -18.81 2.68 -5.68
CA ALA A 117 -19.13 1.31 -6.04
C ALA A 117 -19.65 0.46 -4.86
N ARG A 118 -19.72 1.04 -3.64
CA ARG A 118 -20.07 0.33 -2.39
C ARG A 118 -19.24 -0.93 -2.16
N ARG A 119 -17.96 -0.87 -2.55
CA ARG A 119 -17.01 -1.96 -2.38
C ARG A 119 -16.65 -2.11 -0.91
N ARG A 120 -16.35 -3.33 -0.50
CA ARG A 120 -15.62 -3.63 0.74
C ARG A 120 -14.34 -4.36 0.35
N ALA A 121 -13.24 -4.05 1.02
CA ALA A 121 -11.94 -4.67 0.79
C ALA A 121 -11.22 -4.82 2.13
N THR A 122 -10.30 -5.78 2.24
CA THR A 122 -9.49 -5.85 3.46
C THR A 122 -8.54 -4.64 3.52
N VAL A 123 -8.12 -4.29 4.74
CA VAL A 123 -7.11 -3.23 4.92
C VAL A 123 -5.83 -3.58 4.17
N GLU A 124 -5.43 -4.85 4.17
CA GLU A 124 -4.23 -5.32 3.47
C GLU A 124 -4.30 -5.11 1.96
N GLU A 125 -5.42 -5.46 1.33
CA GLU A 125 -5.62 -5.28 -0.12
C GLU A 125 -5.48 -3.80 -0.51
N THR A 126 -6.19 -2.94 0.21
CA THR A 126 -6.16 -1.49 -0.04
C THR A 126 -4.78 -0.90 0.26
N ALA A 127 -4.14 -1.34 1.34
CA ALA A 127 -2.83 -0.85 1.78
C ALA A 127 -1.70 -1.23 0.82
N ARG A 128 -1.70 -2.47 0.29
CA ARG A 128 -0.70 -2.91 -0.69
C ARG A 128 -0.81 -2.12 -1.99
N ALA A 129 -2.04 -1.90 -2.47
CA ALA A 129 -2.28 -1.14 -3.69
C ALA A 129 -1.82 0.33 -3.59
N ALA A 130 -1.88 0.92 -2.39
CA ALA A 130 -1.47 2.30 -2.13
C ALA A 130 -0.06 2.44 -1.53
N HIS A 131 0.73 1.36 -1.45
CA HIS A 131 2.08 1.35 -0.88
C HIS A 131 2.17 1.93 0.54
N CYS A 132 1.19 1.61 1.39
CA CYS A 132 1.18 2.06 2.78
C CYS A 132 2.29 1.37 3.60
N ARG A 133 3.04 2.17 4.35
CA ARG A 133 3.96 1.66 5.39
C ARG A 133 3.18 1.18 6.61
N VAL A 134 2.18 1.94 7.04
CA VAL A 134 1.21 1.55 8.08
C VAL A 134 -0.18 1.83 7.57
N ALA A 135 -1.12 0.92 7.81
CA ALA A 135 -2.52 1.13 7.55
C ALA A 135 -3.40 0.53 8.66
N GLN A 136 -4.54 1.17 8.91
CA GLN A 136 -5.60 0.59 9.74
C GLN A 136 -6.96 0.89 9.11
N ASN A 137 -8.01 0.20 9.55
CA ASN A 137 -9.37 0.52 9.09
C ASN A 137 -9.75 1.97 9.45
N GLY A 138 -10.58 2.58 8.62
CA GLY A 138 -11.00 3.97 8.74
C GLY A 138 -12.38 4.13 9.37
N GLY A 139 -13.23 4.90 8.70
CA GLY A 139 -14.57 5.23 9.15
C GLY A 139 -15.58 4.08 9.04
N PHE A 140 -16.76 4.32 9.60
CA PHE A 140 -17.86 3.38 9.63
C PHE A 140 -18.50 3.17 8.25
N PHE A 141 -19.22 2.06 8.11
CA PHE A 141 -19.96 1.72 6.90
C PHE A 141 -21.19 0.86 7.19
N ARG A 142 -22.11 0.77 6.24
CA ARG A 142 -23.19 -0.22 6.32
C ARG A 142 -22.70 -1.59 5.90
N MET A 143 -22.60 -2.51 6.86
CA MET A 143 -22.21 -3.92 6.63
C MET A 143 -22.98 -4.59 5.49
N ASN A 144 -24.30 -4.38 5.40
CA ASN A 144 -25.15 -5.06 4.41
C ASN A 144 -25.00 -4.50 2.99
N SER A 145 -24.70 -3.20 2.85
CA SER A 145 -24.69 -2.53 1.54
C SER A 145 -23.31 -2.11 1.06
N GLY A 146 -22.30 -2.06 1.94
CA GLY A 146 -20.96 -1.53 1.65
C GLY A 146 -20.90 0.00 1.56
N GLU A 147 -21.97 0.72 1.91
CA GLU A 147 -22.01 2.18 1.82
C GLU A 147 -21.09 2.82 2.87
N CYS A 148 -20.15 3.67 2.40
CA CYS A 148 -19.29 4.50 3.26
C CYS A 148 -20.12 5.59 3.97
N LEU A 149 -19.95 5.74 5.28
CA LEU A 149 -20.73 6.68 6.09
C LEU A 149 -19.91 7.91 6.50
N GLY A 150 -20.61 9.04 6.66
CA GLY A 150 -20.01 10.30 7.07
C GLY A 150 -19.29 11.04 5.94
N ASN A 151 -18.64 12.15 6.29
CA ASN A 151 -17.82 12.90 5.35
C ASN A 151 -16.52 12.13 5.10
N VAL A 152 -16.19 11.96 3.82
CA VAL A 152 -14.93 11.36 3.38
C VAL A 152 -14.33 12.26 2.29
N VAL A 153 -13.10 12.70 2.50
CA VAL A 153 -12.27 13.37 1.49
C VAL A 153 -10.98 12.57 1.35
N SER A 154 -10.69 12.13 0.14
CA SER A 154 -9.54 11.30 -0.21
C SER A 154 -8.72 12.05 -1.25
N ASP A 155 -7.49 12.45 -0.89
CA ASP A 155 -6.56 13.20 -1.75
C ASP A 155 -7.25 14.41 -2.43
N ALA A 156 -7.89 15.27 -1.62
CA ALA A 156 -8.67 16.46 -1.98
C ALA A 156 -9.97 16.21 -2.78
N ARG A 157 -10.32 14.96 -3.08
CA ARG A 157 -11.61 14.62 -3.69
C ARG A 157 -12.62 14.26 -2.60
N ARG A 158 -13.76 14.97 -2.57
CA ARG A 158 -14.90 14.57 -1.74
C ARG A 158 -15.51 13.28 -2.29
N VAL A 159 -15.54 12.25 -1.44
CA VAL A 159 -16.00 10.90 -1.77
C VAL A 159 -17.39 10.63 -1.20
N SER A 160 -17.63 11.05 0.04
CA SER A 160 -18.90 10.84 0.74
C SER A 160 -19.29 12.09 1.55
N SER A 161 -20.58 12.18 1.87
CA SER A 161 -21.18 13.26 2.66
C SER A 161 -21.95 12.68 3.84
N SER A 162 -21.87 13.33 4.99
CA SER A 162 -22.72 13.00 6.14
C SER A 162 -24.17 13.46 5.99
N GLY A 163 -24.49 14.26 4.96
CA GLY A 163 -25.83 14.83 4.78
C GLY A 163 -26.27 15.71 5.96
N GLY A 164 -25.29 16.35 6.62
CA GLY A 164 -25.52 17.18 7.81
C GLY A 164 -25.60 16.42 9.14
N LEU A 165 -25.38 15.10 9.15
CA LEU A 165 -25.27 14.34 10.39
C LEU A 165 -23.97 14.72 11.13
N GLN A 166 -24.12 14.98 12.42
CA GLN A 166 -23.03 15.35 13.31
C GLN A 166 -22.44 14.10 13.97
N ASN A 167 -21.20 13.81 13.60
CA ASN A 167 -20.32 12.83 14.21
C ASN A 167 -18.91 13.43 14.28
N ALA A 168 -18.05 12.90 15.16
CA ALA A 168 -16.68 13.35 15.26
C ALA A 168 -15.89 13.12 13.96
N GLN A 169 -15.13 14.12 13.52
CA GLN A 169 -14.36 14.09 12.27
C GLN A 169 -12.90 14.43 12.55
N PHE A 170 -12.02 13.87 11.72
CA PHE A 170 -10.60 14.19 11.69
C PHE A 170 -10.21 14.47 10.25
N GLY A 171 -9.54 15.60 10.02
CA GLY A 171 -9.12 15.99 8.69
C GLY A 171 -7.88 16.88 8.69
N ILE A 172 -7.31 17.01 7.50
CA ILE A 172 -6.15 17.85 7.22
C ILE A 172 -6.57 18.83 6.12
N ARG A 173 -6.38 20.12 6.37
CA ARG A 173 -6.61 21.17 5.36
C ARG A 173 -5.41 21.34 4.43
N ARG A 174 -5.58 22.05 3.32
CA ARG A 174 -4.55 22.26 2.29
C ARG A 174 -3.28 22.92 2.85
N ASP A 175 -3.41 23.81 3.83
CA ASP A 175 -2.30 24.44 4.54
C ASP A 175 -1.60 23.53 5.57
N GLY A 176 -2.08 22.30 5.77
CA GLY A 176 -1.55 21.35 6.75
C GLY A 176 -2.17 21.48 8.14
N THR A 177 -3.15 22.37 8.34
CA THR A 177 -3.89 22.47 9.61
C THR A 177 -4.63 21.16 9.89
N LEU A 178 -4.40 20.60 11.08
CA LEU A 178 -5.14 19.43 11.58
C LEU A 178 -6.44 19.90 12.22
N VAL A 179 -7.56 19.29 11.85
CA VAL A 179 -8.88 19.64 12.38
C VAL A 179 -9.51 18.42 13.03
N THR A 180 -10.01 18.57 14.25
CA THR A 180 -10.70 17.50 14.98
C THR A 180 -11.97 18.01 15.63
N GLY A 181 -13.10 17.31 15.48
CA GLY A 181 -14.35 17.63 16.16
C GLY A 181 -15.56 17.59 15.22
N TYR A 182 -16.53 18.45 15.45
CA TYR A 182 -17.77 18.51 14.68
C TYR A 182 -17.69 19.62 13.64
N LEU A 183 -18.04 19.29 12.39
CA LEU A 183 -17.95 20.20 11.25
C LEU A 183 -19.34 20.38 10.64
N SER A 184 -19.67 21.64 10.36
CA SER A 184 -20.81 21.99 9.53
C SER A 184 -20.56 21.65 8.07
N GLU A 185 -21.64 21.57 7.27
CA GLU A 185 -21.51 21.33 5.83
C GLU A 185 -20.77 22.47 5.12
N GLU A 186 -20.93 23.71 5.58
CA GLU A 186 -20.23 24.89 5.07
C GLU A 186 -18.72 24.77 5.28
N GLU A 187 -18.28 24.33 6.46
CA GLU A 187 -16.85 24.15 6.76
C GLU A 187 -16.21 23.01 5.96
N VAL A 188 -16.96 21.93 5.69
CA VAL A 188 -16.51 20.82 4.85
C VAL A 188 -16.42 21.25 3.38
N LEU A 189 -17.26 22.20 2.95
CA LEU A 189 -17.34 22.74 1.59
C LEU A 189 -16.44 23.97 1.36
N ASP A 190 -15.67 24.39 2.35
CA ASP A 190 -14.75 25.51 2.25
C ASP A 190 -13.80 25.37 1.05
N THR A 191 -13.75 26.39 0.20
CA THR A 191 -12.93 26.44 -1.01
C THR A 191 -11.63 27.22 -0.85
N GLU A 192 -11.51 28.04 0.20
CA GLU A 192 -10.32 28.85 0.46
C GLU A 192 -9.19 27.98 1.01
N ASN A 193 -9.48 27.21 2.05
CA ASN A 193 -8.55 26.23 2.63
C ASN A 193 -9.20 24.84 2.75
N PRO A 194 -9.48 24.18 1.62
CA PRO A 194 -10.25 22.94 1.60
C PRO A 194 -9.53 21.80 2.33
N PHE A 195 -10.31 20.82 2.76
CA PHE A 195 -9.77 19.55 3.23
C PHE A 195 -9.07 18.80 2.09
N VAL A 196 -7.87 18.30 2.36
CA VAL A 196 -7.17 17.33 1.50
C VAL A 196 -7.41 15.90 1.97
N GLN A 197 -7.59 15.70 3.27
CA GLN A 197 -7.96 14.42 3.86
C GLN A 197 -9.07 14.68 4.89
N LEU A 198 -10.10 13.85 4.91
CA LEU A 198 -11.17 13.92 5.91
C LEU A 198 -11.80 12.54 6.07
N LEU A 199 -12.04 12.13 7.30
CA LEU A 199 -12.87 10.99 7.62
C LEU A 199 -13.73 11.25 8.86
N SER A 200 -14.82 10.50 8.96
CA SER A 200 -15.73 10.56 10.10
C SER A 200 -15.62 9.30 10.96
N GLY A 201 -15.57 9.50 12.27
CA GLY A 201 -15.65 8.48 13.29
C GLY A 201 -16.96 8.57 14.08
N VAL A 202 -16.96 8.03 15.28
CA VAL A 202 -18.06 8.15 16.25
C VAL A 202 -17.45 8.29 17.64
N VAL A 203 -17.84 9.33 18.38
CA VAL A 203 -17.26 9.82 19.64
C VAL A 203 -15.95 10.58 19.46
N TRP A 204 -15.96 11.85 19.88
CA TRP A 204 -14.76 12.65 20.08
C TRP A 204 -14.16 12.32 21.46
N LEU A 205 -13.04 11.59 21.47
CA LEU A 205 -12.45 11.02 22.68
C LEU A 205 -11.78 12.08 23.55
N ILE A 206 -10.93 12.89 22.93
CA ILE A 206 -10.09 13.87 23.62
C ILE A 206 -10.22 15.19 22.90
N ARG A 207 -10.56 16.25 23.62
CA ARG A 207 -10.59 17.63 23.16
C ARG A 207 -9.60 18.46 23.98
N ASN A 208 -8.61 19.04 23.31
CA ASN A 208 -7.59 19.91 23.91
C ASN A 208 -6.96 19.32 25.20
N GLY A 209 -6.60 18.04 25.15
CA GLY A 209 -5.97 17.32 26.28
C GLY A 209 -6.92 16.92 27.41
N SER A 210 -8.25 16.96 27.19
CA SER A 210 -9.26 16.52 28.17
C SER A 210 -10.21 15.49 27.55
N ILE A 211 -10.66 14.50 28.31
CA ILE A 211 -11.64 13.51 27.85
C ILE A 211 -12.97 14.20 27.53
N TYR A 212 -13.57 13.89 26.38
CA TYR A 212 -14.77 14.58 25.83
C TYR A 212 -15.91 13.60 25.48
N ILE A 213 -15.89 12.41 26.07
CA ILE A 213 -16.84 11.32 25.76
C ILE A 213 -18.27 11.65 26.20
N ASN A 214 -18.46 12.34 27.34
CA ASN A 214 -19.80 12.69 27.84
C ASN A 214 -20.49 13.70 26.91
N GLU A 215 -19.77 14.73 26.52
CA GLU A 215 -20.23 15.76 25.59
C GLU A 215 -20.50 15.16 24.21
N SER A 216 -19.69 14.19 23.79
CA SER A 216 -19.91 13.44 22.56
C SER A 216 -21.17 12.58 22.60
N GLN A 217 -21.48 11.93 23.73
CA GLN A 217 -22.74 11.21 23.90
C GLN A 217 -23.95 12.13 23.79
N ALA A 218 -23.88 13.34 24.36
CA ALA A 218 -24.93 14.33 24.21
C ALA A 218 -25.05 14.90 22.78
N THR A 219 -23.92 15.06 22.08
CA THR A 219 -23.86 15.72 20.76
C THR A 219 -24.18 14.77 19.61
N GLU A 220 -23.66 13.54 19.64
CA GLU A 220 -23.82 12.54 18.56
C GLU A 220 -25.17 11.79 18.64
N CYS A 221 -26.15 12.46 19.26
CA CYS A 221 -27.58 12.18 19.29
C CYS A 221 -27.96 11.01 20.20
N ASP A 222 -28.27 11.39 21.43
CA ASP A 222 -29.14 10.66 22.33
C ASP A 222 -30.60 11.00 21.98
N GLU A 223 -31.55 10.08 22.25
CA GLU A 223 -33.02 10.19 22.06
C GLU A 223 -33.65 9.48 20.85
N THR A 224 -33.20 8.26 20.53
CA THR A 224 -34.19 7.21 20.25
C THR A 224 -34.34 6.35 21.51
N GLN A 225 -35.47 5.65 21.68
CA GLN A 225 -35.81 4.87 22.90
C GLN A 225 -34.78 3.77 23.30
N GLU A 226 -33.66 3.67 22.59
CA GLU A 226 -32.56 2.73 22.75
C GLU A 226 -31.25 3.42 23.18
N THR A 227 -31.29 4.40 24.08
CA THR A 227 -30.08 5.03 24.68
C THR A 227 -29.10 4.00 25.28
N GLY A 228 -29.60 2.80 25.61
CA GLY A 228 -28.79 1.65 25.99
C GLY A 228 -27.82 1.14 24.91
N SER A 229 -28.10 1.33 23.63
CA SER A 229 -27.23 0.86 22.53
C SER A 229 -25.96 1.71 22.36
N PHE A 230 -26.10 3.04 22.37
CA PHE A 230 -24.96 3.97 22.28
C PHE A 230 -24.13 3.94 23.56
N SER A 231 -24.78 3.93 24.74
CA SER A 231 -24.08 3.78 26.01
C SER A 231 -23.35 2.43 26.10
N LYS A 232 -23.94 1.34 25.60
CA LYS A 232 -23.25 0.04 25.47
C LYS A 232 -22.04 0.17 24.55
N PHE A 233 -22.17 0.80 23.38
CA PHE A 233 -21.05 1.03 22.48
C PHE A 233 -19.89 1.78 23.14
N VAL A 234 -20.15 2.76 24.00
CA VAL A 234 -19.11 3.51 24.72
C VAL A 234 -18.43 2.65 25.80
N ASN A 235 -19.23 1.91 26.58
CA ASN A 235 -18.77 1.27 27.81
C ASN A 235 -18.30 -0.19 27.62
N VAL A 236 -18.71 -0.87 26.56
CA VAL A 236 -18.33 -2.25 26.28
C VAL A 236 -16.86 -2.34 25.88
N ILE A 237 -16.15 -3.33 26.40
CA ILE A 237 -14.81 -3.66 25.94
C ILE A 237 -14.89 -4.33 24.57
N SER A 238 -14.00 -3.95 23.65
CA SER A 238 -13.86 -4.57 22.33
C SER A 238 -12.49 -4.21 21.75
N ALA A 239 -12.23 -4.65 20.52
CA ALA A 239 -11.16 -4.09 19.72
C ALA A 239 -11.52 -2.64 19.31
N ARG A 240 -10.55 -1.73 19.35
CA ARG A 240 -10.78 -0.28 19.12
C ARG A 240 -9.67 0.31 18.25
N THR A 241 -10.05 1.28 17.44
CA THR A 241 -9.10 2.10 16.68
C THR A 241 -9.41 3.58 16.86
N ALA A 242 -8.38 4.41 16.81
CA ALA A 242 -8.51 5.85 16.93
C ALA A 242 -7.47 6.58 16.06
N ILE A 243 -7.78 7.84 15.78
CA ILE A 243 -6.91 8.78 15.09
C ILE A 243 -6.91 10.10 15.85
N GLY A 244 -5.74 10.74 15.92
CA GLY A 244 -5.57 12.01 16.61
C GLY A 244 -4.22 12.65 16.31
N HIS A 245 -3.82 13.58 17.17
CA HIS A 245 -2.50 14.19 17.10
C HIS A 245 -1.95 14.54 18.48
N ASP A 246 -0.64 14.67 18.58
CA ASP A 246 0.03 15.12 19.80
C ASP A 246 0.27 16.64 19.83
N ARG A 247 0.89 17.13 20.92
CA ARG A 247 1.25 18.56 21.09
C ARG A 247 2.22 19.08 20.04
N LYS A 248 2.96 18.21 19.37
CA LYS A 248 3.90 18.60 18.31
C LYS A 248 3.22 18.66 16.94
N GLY A 249 1.93 18.32 16.83
CA GLY A 249 1.23 18.21 15.56
C GLY A 249 1.60 16.95 14.77
N GLN A 250 2.19 15.94 15.42
CA GLN A 250 2.38 14.63 14.78
C GLN A 250 1.06 13.87 14.79
N LEU A 251 0.75 13.21 13.68
CA LEU A 251 -0.40 12.31 13.59
C LEU A 251 -0.17 11.11 14.51
N VAL A 252 -1.22 10.71 15.22
CA VAL A 252 -1.24 9.52 16.08
C VAL A 252 -2.33 8.57 15.59
N LEU A 253 -1.94 7.34 15.26
CA LEU A 253 -2.87 6.23 15.04
C LEU A 253 -2.77 5.25 16.19
N PHE A 254 -3.92 4.80 16.67
CA PHE A 254 -4.00 3.84 17.77
C PHE A 254 -4.88 2.67 17.37
N HIS A 255 -4.40 1.47 17.69
CA HIS A 255 -5.08 0.20 17.52
C HIS A 255 -4.93 -0.64 18.77
N ALA A 256 -6.03 -1.22 19.26
CA ALA A 256 -6.01 -2.22 20.32
C ALA A 256 -6.80 -3.45 19.89
N ASP A 257 -6.17 -4.63 20.00
CA ASP A 257 -6.82 -5.91 19.79
C ASP A 257 -7.87 -6.17 20.87
N GLY A 258 -8.90 -6.92 20.52
CA GLY A 258 -9.98 -7.23 21.44
C GLY A 258 -11.02 -8.15 20.83
N GLN A 259 -12.16 -8.27 21.49
CA GLN A 259 -13.37 -8.92 21.00
C GLN A 259 -14.52 -8.46 21.87
N THR A 260 -15.64 -8.05 21.26
CA THR A 260 -16.74 -7.41 22.00
C THR A 260 -17.19 -8.25 23.18
N GLU A 261 -17.31 -7.60 24.35
CA GLU A 261 -17.67 -8.18 25.65
C GLU A 261 -16.63 -9.15 26.27
N GLN A 262 -15.56 -9.52 25.56
CA GLN A 262 -14.60 -10.53 26.03
C GLN A 262 -13.20 -9.96 26.30
N ARG A 263 -12.64 -9.19 25.36
CA ARG A 263 -11.25 -8.72 25.40
C ARG A 263 -11.14 -7.31 24.82
N GLY A 264 -10.05 -6.63 25.13
CA GLY A 264 -9.76 -5.28 24.67
C GLY A 264 -10.15 -4.23 25.69
N ILE A 265 -10.56 -3.05 25.20
CA ILE A 265 -10.80 -1.85 26.00
C ILE A 265 -12.10 -1.16 25.61
N ASN A 266 -12.64 -0.38 26.54
CA ASN A 266 -13.74 0.54 26.25
C ASN A 266 -13.21 1.94 25.85
N LEU A 267 -14.10 2.87 25.50
CA LEU A 267 -13.68 4.19 25.02
C LEU A 267 -13.02 5.03 26.12
N TRP A 268 -13.42 4.86 27.39
CA TRP A 268 -12.83 5.57 28.53
C TRP A 268 -11.38 5.17 28.75
N GLU A 269 -11.12 3.86 28.80
CA GLU A 269 -9.78 3.28 28.94
C GLU A 269 -8.87 3.69 27.79
N MET A 270 -9.41 3.73 26.56
CA MET A 270 -8.68 4.21 25.38
C MET A 270 -8.31 5.70 25.50
N ALA A 271 -9.26 6.57 25.88
CA ALA A 271 -9.01 8.00 26.02
C ALA A 271 -7.97 8.29 27.11
N GLU A 272 -8.07 7.63 28.26
CA GLU A 272 -7.07 7.74 29.34
C GLU A 272 -5.67 7.29 28.90
N PHE A 273 -5.59 6.19 28.14
CA PHE A 273 -4.31 5.73 27.60
C PHE A 273 -3.70 6.73 26.62
N LEU A 274 -4.49 7.24 25.67
CA LEU A 274 -4.04 8.23 24.69
C LEU A 274 -3.57 9.53 25.35
N LEU A 275 -4.25 10.00 26.40
CA LEU A 275 -3.80 11.16 27.19
C LEU A 275 -2.42 10.95 27.82
N LYS A 276 -2.16 9.75 28.36
CA LYS A 276 -0.82 9.38 28.89
C LYS A 276 0.25 9.33 27.80
N GLN A 277 -0.14 9.27 26.52
CA GLN A 277 0.73 9.33 25.35
C GLN A 277 0.79 10.74 24.74
N ASP A 278 0.44 11.81 25.48
CA ASP A 278 0.49 13.21 25.03
C ASP A 278 -0.41 13.54 23.82
N VAL A 279 -1.46 12.74 23.59
CA VAL A 279 -2.46 13.04 22.55
C VAL A 279 -3.34 14.20 23.01
N VAL A 280 -3.52 15.19 22.13
CA VAL A 280 -4.24 16.44 22.42
C VAL A 280 -5.67 16.38 21.90
N ASN A 281 -5.86 15.91 20.67
CA ASN A 281 -7.18 15.65 20.12
C ASN A 281 -7.21 14.25 19.50
N ALA A 282 -8.31 13.52 19.68
CA ALA A 282 -8.50 12.22 19.06
C ALA A 282 -9.98 11.85 18.92
N ILE A 283 -10.32 11.12 17.86
CA ILE A 283 -11.65 10.56 17.62
C ILE A 283 -11.57 9.03 17.57
N ASN A 284 -12.66 8.37 17.93
CA ASN A 284 -12.78 6.92 17.78
C ASN A 284 -13.24 6.55 16.35
N LEU A 285 -12.57 5.58 15.76
CA LEU A 285 -12.88 5.02 14.44
C LEU A 285 -13.62 3.67 14.58
N ASP A 286 -13.81 2.95 13.48
CA ASP A 286 -14.53 1.67 13.49
C ASP A 286 -13.74 0.59 14.27
N GLY A 287 -14.46 -0.25 15.02
CA GLY A 287 -13.91 -1.21 15.98
C GLY A 287 -14.45 -2.62 15.81
N GLY A 288 -14.40 -3.43 16.87
CA GLY A 288 -14.81 -4.84 16.82
C GLY A 288 -14.07 -5.60 15.71
N GLY A 289 -14.79 -6.40 14.93
CA GLY A 289 -14.22 -7.16 13.80
C GLY A 289 -13.57 -6.33 12.70
N SER A 290 -13.89 -5.03 12.61
CA SER A 290 -13.25 -4.12 11.66
C SER A 290 -11.83 -3.72 12.08
N ALA A 291 -11.52 -3.75 13.38
CA ALA A 291 -10.25 -3.30 13.92
C ALA A 291 -9.09 -4.11 13.34
N THR A 292 -8.30 -3.46 12.49
CA THR A 292 -7.23 -4.11 11.72
C THR A 292 -6.01 -3.20 11.66
N PHE A 293 -4.82 -3.74 11.93
CA PHE A 293 -3.55 -3.05 11.78
C PHE A 293 -2.66 -3.79 10.78
N VAL A 294 -2.14 -3.07 9.80
CA VAL A 294 -1.31 -3.58 8.70
C VAL A 294 0.01 -2.83 8.71
N LEU A 295 1.12 -3.57 8.66
CA LEU A 295 2.48 -3.04 8.61
C LEU A 295 3.16 -3.55 7.33
N ASN A 296 3.63 -2.64 6.49
CA ASN A 296 4.25 -2.92 5.18
C ASN A 296 3.42 -3.88 4.30
N GLY A 297 2.09 -3.71 4.32
CA GLY A 297 1.17 -4.51 3.50
C GLY A 297 0.83 -5.91 4.05
N THR A 298 1.28 -6.26 5.26
CA THR A 298 0.95 -7.52 5.94
C THR A 298 0.17 -7.27 7.22
N LEU A 299 -0.86 -8.09 7.48
CA LEU A 299 -1.60 -8.07 8.75
C LEU A 299 -0.66 -8.22 9.95
N ALA A 300 -0.76 -7.29 10.90
CA ALA A 300 0.07 -7.23 12.11
C ALA A 300 -0.76 -7.10 13.40
N SER A 301 -2.07 -7.36 13.34
CA SER A 301 -3.00 -7.43 14.48
C SER A 301 -3.65 -8.82 14.58
N TYR A 302 -4.44 -9.02 15.62
CA TYR A 302 -5.30 -10.20 15.78
C TYR A 302 -6.78 -9.81 15.61
N PRO A 303 -7.35 -9.94 14.40
CA PRO A 303 -8.77 -9.68 14.15
C PRO A 303 -9.67 -10.51 15.07
N SER A 304 -10.85 -9.99 15.35
CA SER A 304 -11.82 -10.66 16.23
C SER A 304 -12.87 -11.46 15.49
N ASP A 305 -13.10 -11.23 14.20
CA ASP A 305 -14.02 -12.04 13.42
C ASP A 305 -13.44 -13.45 13.20
N HIS A 306 -14.32 -14.44 13.19
CA HIS A 306 -13.96 -15.79 12.76
C HIS A 306 -13.91 -15.87 11.23
N CYS A 307 -13.01 -16.71 10.73
CA CYS A 307 -13.09 -17.18 9.35
C CYS A 307 -14.30 -18.11 9.17
N GLN A 308 -14.56 -18.58 7.95
CA GLN A 308 -15.59 -19.62 7.74
C GLN A 308 -15.33 -20.89 8.58
N ASP A 309 -14.07 -21.22 8.81
CA ASP A 309 -13.66 -22.13 9.87
C ASP A 309 -13.64 -21.39 11.22
N ASN A 310 -14.40 -21.91 12.19
CA ASN A 310 -14.54 -21.33 13.53
C ASN A 310 -13.23 -21.33 14.33
N MET A 311 -12.21 -22.08 13.94
CA MET A 311 -10.94 -22.12 14.66
C MET A 311 -10.09 -20.88 14.42
N TRP A 312 -10.14 -20.30 13.22
CA TRP A 312 -9.26 -19.22 12.78
C TRP A 312 -9.94 -17.85 12.82
N ARG A 313 -9.14 -16.80 12.94
CA ARG A 313 -9.59 -15.40 12.89
C ARG A 313 -9.19 -14.77 11.56
N CYS A 314 -10.10 -13.99 10.98
CA CYS A 314 -9.91 -13.39 9.68
C CYS A 314 -10.18 -11.87 9.72
N PRO A 315 -9.40 -11.06 8.98
CA PRO A 315 -9.68 -9.64 8.88
C PRO A 315 -10.98 -9.40 8.11
N ARG A 316 -11.76 -8.41 8.56
CA ARG A 316 -12.98 -7.98 7.89
C ARG A 316 -12.68 -7.20 6.61
N GLN A 317 -13.56 -7.33 5.63
CA GLN A 317 -13.61 -6.39 4.51
C GLN A 317 -14.30 -5.10 4.96
N VAL A 318 -13.53 -4.01 5.01
CA VAL A 318 -13.94 -2.70 5.51
C VAL A 318 -14.18 -1.71 4.36
N SER A 319 -14.61 -0.50 4.70
CA SER A 319 -14.80 0.60 3.74
C SER A 319 -13.51 1.41 3.55
N THR A 320 -13.38 2.53 4.25
CA THR A 320 -12.21 3.40 4.15
C THR A 320 -11.06 2.85 4.95
N VAL A 321 -9.84 3.21 4.53
CA VAL A 321 -8.59 2.83 5.18
C VAL A 321 -7.80 4.11 5.44
N VAL A 322 -7.24 4.25 6.63
CA VAL A 322 -6.26 5.31 6.89
C VAL A 322 -4.86 4.75 6.66
N CYS A 323 -4.09 5.47 5.84
CA CYS A 323 -2.80 5.03 5.33
C CYS A 323 -1.72 6.04 5.67
N VAL A 324 -0.62 5.57 6.23
CA VAL A 324 0.62 6.32 6.34
C VAL A 324 1.62 5.73 5.36
N HIS A 325 2.13 6.58 4.48
CA HIS A 325 3.08 6.23 3.44
C HIS A 325 4.23 7.24 3.39
N GLU A 326 5.25 6.95 2.60
CA GLU A 326 6.31 7.92 2.30
C GLU A 326 5.74 9.11 1.52
N PRO A 327 6.31 10.32 1.66
CA PRO A 327 5.85 11.48 0.90
C PRO A 327 5.84 11.18 -0.61
N ARG A 328 4.70 11.39 -1.26
CA ARG A 328 4.56 11.16 -2.70
C ARG A 328 5.22 12.29 -3.50
N CYS A 329 5.84 11.94 -4.62
CA CYS A 329 6.33 12.90 -5.59
C CYS A 329 5.22 13.44 -6.48
N GLN A 330 5.47 14.58 -7.12
CA GLN A 330 4.60 15.17 -8.13
C GLN A 330 5.42 15.39 -9.42
N PRO A 331 5.13 14.64 -10.51
CA PRO A 331 4.20 13.51 -10.57
C PRO A 331 4.72 12.27 -9.78
N PRO A 332 3.85 11.29 -9.48
CA PRO A 332 4.22 10.12 -8.66
C PRO A 332 5.34 9.27 -9.26
N ASP A 333 5.47 9.25 -10.58
CA ASP A 333 6.44 8.46 -11.34
C ASP A 333 7.69 9.25 -11.75
N CYS A 334 7.80 10.53 -11.34
CA CYS A 334 8.88 11.41 -11.78
C CYS A 334 9.04 11.40 -13.31
N HIS A 335 7.91 11.39 -14.03
CA HIS A 335 7.83 11.29 -15.49
C HIS A 335 8.52 10.05 -16.08
N GLY A 336 8.79 9.02 -15.28
CA GLY A 336 9.54 7.82 -15.68
C GLY A 336 11.05 8.04 -15.77
N HIS A 337 11.55 9.21 -15.37
CA HIS A 337 12.95 9.64 -15.51
C HIS A 337 13.62 9.89 -14.16
N GLY A 338 13.03 9.44 -13.06
CA GLY A 338 13.60 9.58 -11.72
C GLY A 338 13.09 8.55 -10.73
N THR A 339 13.69 8.55 -9.55
CA THR A 339 13.21 7.82 -8.38
C THR A 339 12.69 8.79 -7.34
N CYS A 340 11.50 8.52 -6.79
CA CYS A 340 10.94 9.35 -5.73
C CYS A 340 11.62 9.08 -4.38
N VAL A 341 12.21 10.11 -3.76
CA VAL A 341 12.88 10.03 -2.45
C VAL A 341 12.38 11.19 -1.59
N ASP A 342 11.73 10.88 -0.46
CA ASP A 342 11.13 11.87 0.45
C ASP A 342 10.23 12.91 -0.25
N GLY A 343 9.51 12.44 -1.28
CA GLY A 343 8.63 13.23 -2.12
C GLY A 343 9.31 14.27 -3.00
N HIS A 344 10.62 14.09 -3.26
CA HIS A 344 11.38 14.79 -4.29
C HIS A 344 11.81 13.80 -5.37
N CYS A 345 11.70 14.20 -6.63
CA CYS A 345 12.19 13.38 -7.72
C CYS A 345 13.70 13.51 -7.84
N GLN A 346 14.40 12.40 -7.60
CA GLN A 346 15.81 12.28 -7.92
C GLN A 346 15.94 11.76 -9.35
N CYS A 347 16.28 12.64 -10.29
CA CYS A 347 16.35 12.30 -11.70
C CYS A 347 17.47 11.30 -12.00
N THR A 348 17.19 10.39 -12.92
CA THR A 348 18.10 9.38 -13.43
C THR A 348 18.70 9.81 -14.76
N GLY A 349 19.98 9.50 -14.95
CA GLY A 349 20.74 9.99 -16.10
C GLY A 349 21.28 11.41 -15.91
N HIS A 350 21.97 11.92 -16.92
CA HIS A 350 22.59 13.24 -16.89
C HIS A 350 21.75 14.34 -17.56
N PHE A 351 20.71 13.95 -18.29
CA PHE A 351 19.97 14.83 -19.18
C PHE A 351 18.57 15.18 -18.70
N TRP A 352 18.10 14.58 -17.61
CA TRP A 352 16.80 14.88 -17.02
C TRP A 352 16.97 15.74 -15.77
N GLN A 353 16.26 16.85 -15.71
CA GLN A 353 16.28 17.83 -14.64
C GLN A 353 14.86 18.35 -14.36
N GLY A 354 14.76 19.34 -13.50
CA GLY A 354 13.50 19.88 -13.02
C GLY A 354 12.95 19.11 -11.82
N PRO A 355 11.94 19.65 -11.14
CA PRO A 355 11.37 19.07 -9.93
C PRO A 355 10.63 17.73 -10.18
N GLY A 356 10.20 17.49 -11.43
CA GLY A 356 9.49 16.27 -11.85
C GLY A 356 10.30 15.35 -12.77
N CYS A 357 11.54 15.72 -13.14
CA CYS A 357 12.34 15.04 -14.17
C CYS A 357 11.73 15.08 -15.58
N ASP A 358 11.00 16.15 -15.89
CA ASP A 358 10.37 16.43 -17.19
C ASP A 358 11.20 17.36 -18.09
N GLU A 359 12.21 18.02 -17.54
CA GLU A 359 13.03 18.97 -18.28
C GLU A 359 14.28 18.26 -18.83
N LEU A 360 14.47 18.35 -20.14
CA LEU A 360 15.66 17.81 -20.78
C LEU A 360 16.76 18.88 -20.84
N ASP A 361 17.88 18.64 -20.17
CA ASP A 361 19.04 19.53 -20.15
C ASP A 361 20.31 18.81 -20.61
N CYS A 362 20.79 19.14 -21.81
CA CYS A 362 22.06 18.66 -22.35
C CYS A 362 23.27 19.51 -21.92
N GLY A 363 23.12 20.36 -20.90
CA GLY A 363 24.16 21.22 -20.35
C GLY A 363 24.27 22.58 -21.06
N PRO A 364 25.28 23.40 -20.70
CA PRO A 364 25.32 24.83 -21.03
C PRO A 364 25.40 25.13 -22.53
N SER A 365 25.89 24.19 -23.32
CA SER A 365 25.97 24.35 -24.78
C SER A 365 24.68 23.95 -25.49
N ASN A 366 23.77 23.20 -24.84
CA ASN A 366 22.55 22.63 -25.44
C ASN A 366 22.76 22.13 -26.88
N CYS A 367 23.69 21.19 -27.04
CA CYS A 367 24.13 20.65 -28.33
C CYS A 367 24.74 21.67 -29.30
N SER A 368 25.33 22.75 -28.79
CA SER A 368 26.08 23.79 -29.50
C SER A 368 25.35 24.41 -30.70
N GLN A 369 24.01 24.36 -30.72
CA GLN A 369 23.17 24.73 -31.88
C GLN A 369 23.44 23.89 -33.14
N HIS A 370 24.06 22.72 -32.97
CA HIS A 370 24.44 21.77 -34.01
C HIS A 370 23.87 20.38 -33.75
N GLY A 371 22.76 20.31 -33.03
CA GLY A 371 22.07 19.08 -32.73
C GLY A 371 20.81 19.29 -31.93
N LEU A 372 20.14 18.17 -31.64
CA LEU A 372 18.93 18.09 -30.85
C LEU A 372 19.25 17.36 -29.54
N CYS A 373 18.83 17.94 -28.41
CA CYS A 373 18.92 17.29 -27.12
C CYS A 373 17.89 16.15 -27.04
N THR A 374 18.34 14.95 -26.70
CA THR A 374 17.49 13.75 -26.53
C THR A 374 17.72 13.09 -25.17
N GLU A 375 16.88 12.11 -24.81
CA GLU A 375 17.02 11.33 -23.57
C GLU A 375 18.36 10.59 -23.41
N THR A 376 19.10 10.40 -24.52
CA THR A 376 20.43 9.77 -24.54
C THR A 376 21.59 10.77 -24.71
N GLY A 377 21.29 12.07 -24.75
CA GLY A 377 22.25 13.15 -24.99
C GLY A 377 22.02 13.86 -26.32
N CYS A 378 23.03 14.60 -26.78
CA CYS A 378 22.95 15.34 -28.03
C CYS A 378 23.01 14.43 -29.25
N ARG A 379 22.04 14.57 -30.14
CA ARG A 379 22.06 14.01 -31.48
C ARG A 379 22.48 15.09 -32.46
N CYS A 380 23.65 14.95 -33.06
CA CYS A 380 24.26 16.00 -33.85
C CYS A 380 23.71 16.06 -35.28
N ASP A 381 23.57 17.28 -35.77
CA ASP A 381 23.28 17.57 -37.16
C ASP A 381 24.40 17.09 -38.07
N ALA A 382 24.10 16.98 -39.37
CA ALA A 382 25.10 16.56 -40.33
C ALA A 382 26.31 17.50 -40.35
N GLY A 383 27.51 16.91 -40.26
CA GLY A 383 28.77 17.65 -40.21
C GLY A 383 29.34 17.86 -38.80
N TRP A 384 28.63 17.45 -37.76
CA TRP A 384 29.02 17.65 -36.37
C TRP A 384 29.01 16.33 -35.57
N THR A 385 29.86 16.27 -34.55
CA THR A 385 30.01 15.15 -33.62
C THR A 385 30.51 15.63 -32.25
N GLY A 386 30.79 14.69 -31.35
CA GLY A 386 31.14 14.96 -29.96
C GLY A 386 29.90 14.97 -29.04
N SER A 387 30.13 14.92 -27.73
CA SER A 387 29.06 14.78 -26.72
C SER A 387 28.07 15.96 -26.69
N ASN A 388 28.48 17.12 -27.19
CA ASN A 388 27.69 18.35 -27.26
C ASN A 388 27.65 18.97 -28.68
N CYS A 389 27.99 18.20 -29.72
CA CYS A 389 28.03 18.66 -31.12
C CYS A 389 28.93 19.88 -31.38
N SER A 390 30.00 20.06 -30.60
CA SER A 390 30.96 21.15 -30.79
C SER A 390 32.10 20.83 -31.76
N GLU A 391 32.24 19.56 -32.16
CA GLU A 391 33.33 19.09 -33.02
C GLU A 391 32.82 18.88 -34.45
N GLU A 392 33.54 19.40 -35.45
CA GLU A 392 33.25 19.07 -36.86
C GLU A 392 33.62 17.61 -37.17
N CYS A 393 33.01 17.04 -38.21
CA CYS A 393 33.33 15.67 -38.59
C CYS A 393 34.82 15.47 -38.87
N PRO A 394 35.42 14.37 -38.35
CA PRO A 394 36.79 14.02 -38.70
C PRO A 394 36.90 13.72 -40.19
N LEU A 395 38.08 14.02 -40.75
CA LEU A 395 38.34 13.80 -42.18
C LEU A 395 38.01 12.36 -42.59
N GLY A 396 37.26 12.23 -43.68
CA GLY A 396 36.82 10.93 -44.19
C GLY A 396 35.45 10.45 -43.65
N TRP A 397 34.77 11.25 -42.82
CA TRP A 397 33.43 10.97 -42.32
C TRP A 397 32.45 12.12 -42.60
N HIS A 398 31.17 11.80 -42.71
CA HIS A 398 30.11 12.76 -43.00
C HIS A 398 28.74 12.33 -42.45
N GLY A 399 27.77 13.24 -42.52
CA GLY A 399 26.39 13.01 -42.09
C GLY A 399 26.16 13.24 -40.59
N PRO A 400 24.94 12.95 -40.10
CA PRO A 400 24.59 13.12 -38.68
C PRO A 400 25.48 12.25 -37.80
N ASP A 401 25.93 12.82 -36.68
CA ASP A 401 26.88 12.20 -35.75
C ASP A 401 28.18 11.67 -36.41
N CYS A 402 28.47 12.09 -37.65
CA CYS A 402 29.59 11.63 -38.49
C CYS A 402 29.68 10.10 -38.65
N GLN A 403 28.55 9.40 -38.66
CA GLN A 403 28.52 7.92 -38.69
C GLN A 403 28.72 7.31 -40.10
N ARG A 404 28.88 8.13 -41.15
CA ARG A 404 29.00 7.64 -42.54
C ARG A 404 30.39 7.92 -43.11
N PRO A 405 31.11 6.92 -43.65
CA PRO A 405 32.40 7.14 -44.28
C PRO A 405 32.23 7.78 -45.67
N CYS A 406 33.13 8.69 -46.02
CA CYS A 406 33.22 9.30 -47.35
C CYS A 406 33.51 8.23 -48.41
N LYS A 407 32.75 8.25 -49.52
CA LYS A 407 32.93 7.33 -50.66
C LYS A 407 33.55 8.03 -51.88
N CYS A 408 34.58 8.82 -51.65
CA CYS A 408 35.32 9.51 -52.70
C CYS A 408 36.46 8.63 -53.22
N GLU A 409 36.86 8.84 -54.48
CA GLU A 409 38.05 8.17 -55.03
C GLU A 409 39.27 8.43 -54.15
N HIS A 410 40.17 7.45 -54.04
CA HIS A 410 41.40 7.53 -53.26
C HIS A 410 41.26 7.89 -51.77
N HIS A 411 40.11 7.62 -51.14
CA HIS A 411 39.82 7.96 -49.72
C HIS A 411 39.98 9.46 -49.40
N CYS A 412 39.73 10.32 -50.39
CA CYS A 412 39.81 11.76 -50.18
C CYS A 412 38.75 12.26 -49.20
N PRO A 413 39.03 13.37 -48.47
CA PRO A 413 38.01 14.05 -47.68
C PRO A 413 36.79 14.40 -48.54
N CYS A 414 35.63 14.46 -47.91
CA CYS A 414 34.38 14.88 -48.53
C CYS A 414 33.72 15.97 -47.70
N ASP A 415 32.70 16.63 -48.25
CA ASP A 415 31.88 17.56 -47.50
C ASP A 415 31.31 16.89 -46.24
N PRO A 416 31.57 17.41 -45.03
CA PRO A 416 31.17 16.75 -43.79
C PRO A 416 29.65 16.69 -43.60
N LYS A 417 28.86 17.55 -44.26
CA LYS A 417 27.40 17.54 -44.17
C LYS A 417 26.77 16.57 -45.18
N THR A 418 27.16 16.68 -46.44
CA THR A 418 26.51 16.04 -47.59
C THR A 418 27.23 14.80 -48.09
N GLY A 419 28.53 14.66 -47.83
CA GLY A 419 29.37 13.62 -48.39
C GLY A 419 29.87 13.88 -49.80
N ASN A 420 29.70 15.11 -50.32
CA ASN A 420 30.08 15.46 -51.70
C ASN A 420 31.60 15.56 -51.87
N CYS A 421 32.14 14.94 -52.92
CA CYS A 421 33.57 14.90 -53.22
C CYS A 421 34.06 16.12 -54.03
N SER A 422 33.13 16.93 -54.58
CA SER A 422 33.49 18.05 -55.47
C SER A 422 34.19 19.23 -54.78
N ILE A 423 34.25 19.26 -53.44
CA ILE A 423 34.89 20.34 -52.66
C ILE A 423 36.38 20.07 -52.43
N SER A 424 36.88 18.89 -52.81
CA SER A 424 38.27 18.45 -52.62
C SER A 424 39.21 19.02 -53.68
N GLY A 425 39.17 20.34 -53.86
CA GLY A 425 39.95 21.06 -54.86
C GLY A 425 41.46 21.15 -54.60
N VAL A 426 42.00 20.63 -53.48
CA VAL A 426 43.45 20.66 -53.21
C VAL A 426 43.96 19.35 -52.58
N LYS A 427 45.07 18.91 -53.16
CA LYS A 427 45.81 17.64 -53.00
C LYS A 427 46.29 17.36 -51.57
N GLN A 428 45.55 16.57 -50.80
CA GLN A 428 46.10 15.67 -49.77
C GLN A 428 45.02 14.68 -49.35
N CYS A 429 44.79 13.68 -50.18
CA CYS A 429 44.07 12.48 -49.77
C CYS A 429 45.01 11.69 -48.86
N LEU A 430 44.54 11.31 -47.67
CA LEU A 430 45.32 10.52 -46.73
C LEU A 430 45.71 9.20 -47.41
N GLN A 431 47.02 8.97 -47.58
CA GLN A 431 47.50 7.68 -48.07
C GLN A 431 47.16 6.59 -47.05
N PRO A 432 46.77 5.39 -47.50
CA PRO A 432 46.54 4.28 -46.58
C PRO A 432 47.88 3.91 -45.93
N SER A 433 47.94 3.97 -44.60
CA SER A 433 48.94 3.18 -43.88
C SER A 433 48.46 1.73 -43.93
N GLU A 434 49.19 0.90 -44.66
CA GLU A 434 49.00 -0.54 -44.67
C GLU A 434 49.31 -1.10 -43.28
N ALA A 435 48.28 -1.17 -42.44
CA ALA A 435 48.19 -2.15 -41.38
C ALA A 435 46.86 -2.90 -41.55
N THR A 436 46.74 -3.55 -42.70
CA THR A 436 45.80 -4.65 -42.92
C THR A 436 46.23 -5.79 -42.00
N LEU A 437 45.79 -5.76 -40.75
CA LEU A 437 45.86 -6.92 -39.87
C LEU A 437 44.92 -7.95 -40.49
N ARG A 438 45.51 -8.94 -41.17
CA ARG A 438 44.80 -10.00 -41.87
C ARG A 438 43.85 -10.71 -40.89
N ALA A 439 42.57 -10.36 -40.96
CA ALA A 439 41.49 -11.23 -40.49
C ALA A 439 41.34 -12.36 -41.53
N GLY A 440 42.34 -13.23 -41.56
CA GLY A 440 42.49 -14.32 -42.50
C GLY A 440 42.64 -15.66 -41.80
N GLU A 441 41.98 -15.87 -40.67
CA GLU A 441 41.75 -17.19 -40.08
C GLU A 441 40.47 -17.16 -39.22
N LEU A 442 39.29 -17.26 -39.84
CA LEU A 442 38.06 -17.66 -39.12
C LEU A 442 36.95 -18.14 -40.07
N SER A 443 37.33 -18.73 -41.20
CA SER A 443 36.40 -19.23 -42.22
C SER A 443 36.49 -20.75 -42.44
N PHE A 444 36.91 -21.51 -41.42
CA PHE A 444 36.88 -22.98 -41.47
C PHE A 444 35.97 -23.64 -40.41
N PHE A 445 35.38 -22.88 -39.49
CA PHE A 445 34.58 -23.45 -38.39
C PHE A 445 33.06 -23.20 -38.47
N THR A 446 32.55 -22.71 -39.60
CA THR A 446 31.15 -22.23 -39.68
C THR A 446 30.11 -23.31 -39.92
N ARG A 447 30.48 -24.56 -40.20
CA ARG A 447 29.50 -25.65 -40.37
C ARG A 447 29.51 -26.65 -39.23
N THR A 448 30.69 -27.05 -38.77
CA THR A 448 30.85 -28.02 -37.67
C THR A 448 30.58 -27.42 -36.31
N ALA A 449 30.99 -26.15 -36.04
CA ALA A 449 30.64 -25.50 -34.77
C ALA A 449 29.14 -25.22 -34.67
N TRP A 450 28.49 -24.80 -35.75
CA TRP A 450 27.04 -24.57 -35.75
C TRP A 450 26.25 -25.88 -35.64
N LEU A 451 26.71 -26.97 -36.24
CA LEU A 451 26.13 -28.31 -36.02
C LEU A 451 26.35 -28.79 -34.58
N ALA A 452 27.54 -28.59 -34.01
CA ALA A 452 27.82 -28.97 -32.63
C ALA A 452 27.00 -28.14 -31.63
N LEU A 453 26.86 -26.83 -31.86
CA LEU A 453 26.09 -25.93 -31.02
C LEU A 453 24.58 -26.24 -31.08
N THR A 454 24.06 -26.54 -32.28
CA THR A 454 22.65 -26.90 -32.45
C THR A 454 22.33 -28.28 -31.86
N LEU A 455 23.24 -29.26 -32.00
CA LEU A 455 23.11 -30.57 -31.33
C LEU A 455 23.21 -30.45 -29.81
N ALA A 456 24.11 -29.61 -29.28
CA ALA A 456 24.23 -29.36 -27.84
C ALA A 456 22.97 -28.67 -27.28
N LEU A 457 22.44 -27.66 -27.98
CA LEU A 457 21.20 -26.98 -27.59
C LEU A 457 19.99 -27.91 -27.66
N ALA A 458 19.90 -28.76 -28.68
CA ALA A 458 18.84 -29.77 -28.78
C ALA A 458 18.94 -30.81 -27.65
N PHE A 459 20.15 -31.24 -27.30
CA PHE A 459 20.38 -32.16 -26.18
C PHE A 459 20.03 -31.52 -24.83
N LEU A 460 20.39 -30.26 -24.60
CA LEU A 460 19.98 -29.51 -23.40
C LEU A 460 18.47 -29.32 -23.31
N LEU A 461 17.79 -29.09 -24.44
CA LEU A 461 16.33 -29.01 -24.50
C LEU A 461 15.69 -30.37 -24.17
N LEU A 462 16.27 -31.48 -24.65
CA LEU A 462 15.82 -32.82 -24.33
C LEU A 462 16.03 -33.16 -22.84
N ILE A 463 17.15 -32.77 -22.25
CA ILE A 463 17.38 -32.91 -20.80
C ILE A 463 16.38 -32.06 -20.01
N SER A 464 16.15 -30.81 -20.41
CA SER A 464 15.20 -29.92 -19.74
C SER A 464 13.76 -30.44 -19.83
N THR A 465 13.35 -30.96 -20.99
CA THR A 465 12.02 -31.56 -21.15
C THR A 465 11.90 -32.88 -20.38
N ALA A 466 12.93 -33.73 -20.36
CA ALA A 466 12.95 -34.94 -19.56
C ALA A 466 12.94 -34.64 -18.04
N ALA A 467 13.67 -33.63 -17.58
CA ALA A 467 13.68 -33.19 -16.19
C ALA A 467 12.32 -32.62 -15.78
N ASN A 468 11.70 -31.78 -16.62
CA ASN A 468 10.35 -31.26 -16.37
C ASN A 468 9.29 -32.36 -16.42
N LEU A 469 9.41 -33.34 -17.32
CA LEU A 469 8.51 -34.49 -17.41
C LEU A 469 8.68 -35.41 -16.19
N SER A 470 9.91 -35.65 -15.74
CA SER A 470 10.20 -36.41 -14.52
C SER A 470 9.72 -35.66 -13.27
N LEU A 471 9.80 -34.33 -13.25
CA LEU A 471 9.27 -33.51 -12.16
C LEU A 471 7.73 -33.55 -12.14
N LEU A 472 7.09 -33.49 -13.30
CA LEU A 472 5.64 -33.64 -13.48
C LEU A 472 5.15 -35.04 -13.11
N LEU A 473 5.86 -36.09 -13.54
CA LEU A 473 5.56 -37.48 -13.15
C LEU A 473 5.79 -37.68 -11.65
N SER A 474 6.85 -37.12 -11.06
CA SER A 474 7.07 -37.16 -9.61
C SER A 474 6.03 -36.35 -8.82
N ARG A 475 5.47 -35.29 -9.40
CA ARG A 475 4.33 -34.53 -8.84
C ARG A 475 3.03 -35.29 -8.99
N ALA A 476 2.80 -35.95 -10.11
CA ALA A 476 1.63 -36.82 -10.33
C ALA A 476 1.67 -38.05 -9.41
N GLU A 477 2.85 -38.60 -9.14
CA GLU A 477 3.08 -39.72 -8.25
C GLU A 477 3.05 -39.30 -6.76
N ARG A 478 3.51 -38.08 -6.42
CA ARG A 478 3.24 -37.45 -5.11
C ARG A 478 1.75 -37.15 -4.89
N ASN A 479 1.05 -36.64 -5.91
CA ASN A 479 -0.39 -36.42 -5.83
C ASN A 479 -1.17 -37.74 -5.75
N ARG A 480 -0.71 -38.83 -6.39
CA ARG A 480 -1.28 -40.18 -6.19
C ARG A 480 -0.97 -40.74 -4.81
N ARG A 481 0.17 -40.41 -4.19
CA ARG A 481 0.48 -40.82 -2.79
C ARG A 481 -0.23 -39.97 -1.73
N LEU A 482 -0.78 -38.80 -2.08
CA LEU A 482 -1.62 -37.98 -1.19
C LEU A 482 -3.11 -38.37 -1.22
N HIS A 483 -3.48 -39.42 -1.94
CA HIS A 483 -4.81 -40.04 -1.91
C HIS A 483 -4.77 -41.50 -1.43
N GLY A 484 -3.75 -41.85 -0.65
CA GLY A 484 -3.67 -43.12 0.07
C GLY A 484 -4.44 -43.02 1.39
N ASP A 485 -5.50 -43.84 1.47
CA ASP A 485 -6.32 -44.16 2.63
C ASP A 485 -5.72 -43.82 4.00
N TYR A 486 -6.35 -42.90 4.72
CA TYR A 486 -6.21 -42.85 6.17
C TYR A 486 -7.00 -44.02 6.77
N ALA A 487 -6.29 -45.07 7.16
CA ALA A 487 -6.80 -46.09 8.05
C ALA A 487 -7.00 -45.48 9.45
N TYR A 488 -8.25 -45.50 9.92
CA TYR A 488 -8.64 -45.09 11.25
C TYR A 488 -7.99 -46.03 12.28
N HIS A 489 -7.07 -45.52 13.10
CA HIS A 489 -6.74 -46.14 14.38
C HIS A 489 -7.52 -45.41 15.47
N PRO A 490 -8.50 -46.05 16.14
CA PRO A 490 -9.14 -45.44 17.30
C PRO A 490 -8.07 -45.25 18.38
N LEU A 491 -7.77 -44.01 18.74
CA LEU A 491 -7.12 -43.68 20.01
C LEU A 491 -8.18 -43.84 21.11
N GLN A 492 -8.46 -45.10 21.45
CA GLN A 492 -8.95 -45.47 22.76
C GLN A 492 -7.70 -45.84 23.58
N GLU A 493 -7.69 -45.40 24.84
CA GLU A 493 -6.64 -45.63 25.86
C GLU A 493 -5.45 -44.67 25.89
N MET A 494 -5.71 -43.41 26.25
CA MET A 494 -4.85 -42.65 27.17
C MET A 494 -5.70 -41.79 28.13
N ASN A 495 -6.74 -42.38 28.70
CA ASN A 495 -7.14 -42.03 30.06
C ASN A 495 -6.80 -43.27 30.88
N GLY A 496 -5.80 -43.16 31.77
CA GLY A 496 -5.56 -44.19 32.76
C GLY A 496 -6.86 -44.43 33.53
N GLU A 497 -7.33 -45.67 33.49
CA GLU A 497 -8.38 -46.18 34.35
C GLU A 497 -8.06 -45.87 35.83
N PRO A 498 -9.02 -45.37 36.60
CA PRO A 498 -9.03 -45.58 38.03
C PRO A 498 -9.52 -47.01 38.31
N LEU A 499 -8.62 -47.87 38.77
CA LEU A 499 -9.00 -49.19 39.32
C LEU A 499 -9.87 -49.00 40.58
N ALA A 500 -11.19 -49.23 40.43
CA ALA A 500 -12.04 -49.86 41.45
C ALA A 500 -12.03 -51.37 41.13
N THR A 501 -12.06 -52.36 42.01
CA THR A 501 -12.52 -52.62 43.39
C THR A 501 -11.86 -54.00 43.69
N GLU A 502 -11.49 -54.47 44.88
CA GLU A 502 -12.32 -54.83 46.03
C GLU A 502 -11.40 -55.68 46.95
N LYS A 503 -11.37 -55.40 48.25
CA LYS A 503 -11.44 -56.43 49.31
C LYS A 503 -11.61 -55.78 50.67
N GLU A 504 -12.72 -56.14 51.30
CA GLU A 504 -13.04 -55.88 52.69
C GLU A 504 -11.97 -56.40 53.67
N GLN A 505 -11.86 -55.67 54.80
CA GLN A 505 -11.96 -56.12 56.22
C GLN A 505 -10.88 -55.50 57.15
N PRO A 506 -11.15 -55.42 58.47
CA PRO A 506 -11.15 -54.15 59.20
C PRO A 506 -9.97 -54.00 60.17
N GLY A 507 -9.67 -52.78 60.59
CA GLY A 507 -8.95 -52.58 61.85
C GLY A 507 -8.13 -51.30 61.95
N GLY A 508 -8.33 -50.60 63.07
CA GLY A 508 -7.23 -49.97 63.79
C GLY A 508 -6.99 -48.49 63.56
N ALA A 509 -7.49 -47.70 64.51
CA ALA A 509 -6.97 -46.43 65.00
C ALA A 509 -5.60 -45.97 64.46
N HIS A 510 -5.49 -44.70 64.03
CA HIS A 510 -4.97 -43.64 64.89
C HIS A 510 -5.04 -42.27 64.19
N ASN A 511 -5.70 -41.33 64.85
CA ASN A 511 -5.40 -39.91 64.72
C ASN A 511 -4.01 -39.66 65.35
N PRO A 512 -3.13 -38.85 64.75
CA PRO A 512 -2.70 -37.65 65.48
C PRO A 512 -2.41 -36.43 64.61
N PHE A 513 -2.99 -35.29 65.01
CA PHE A 513 -2.38 -33.95 65.16
C PHE A 513 -1.71 -33.30 63.92
N LYS A 514 -2.27 -32.15 63.46
CA LYS A 514 -1.75 -30.78 63.70
C LYS A 514 -0.41 -30.51 63.00
N ASP A 515 -0.22 -29.41 62.27
CA ASP A 515 -0.71 -28.04 62.47
C ASP A 515 -1.25 -27.39 61.19
#